data_AF-A0A940ES10-F1
#
_entry.id   AF-A0A940ES10-F1
#
_cell.length_a   1.000
_cell.length_b   1.000
_cell.length_c   1.000
_cell.angle_alpha   90.00
_cell.angle_beta   90.00
_cell.angle_gamma   90.00
#
_symmetry.space_group_name_H-M   'P 1'
#
loop_
_entity.id
_entity.type
_entity.pdbx_description
1 polymer ?
#
loop_
_entity_poly.entity_id
_entity_poly.type
_entity_poly.pdbx_seq_one_letter_code
_entity_poly.pdbx_strand_id
1 'polypeptide(L)'
;MKYWKVLFWIFAFLLVIDFIALPLSNDTSIYDFIGLFVGGILLFPYYGYAYQKAVGWKLLWQISFFINVLMVVFLIYDPFIESVLHKPDIAGFFSIVIAVLLCMLLFIPFYRYAFHSNHLWSNSA
;
A
#
# COMPACT_ATOMS: atom_id res chain seq x y z
N MET A 1 8.38 -16.01 7.08
CA MET A 1 8.03 -15.43 5.76
C MET A 1 6.73 -15.97 5.16
N LYS A 2 6.18 -17.12 5.61
CA LYS A 2 4.92 -17.67 5.05
C LYS A 2 3.75 -16.68 5.13
N TYR A 3 3.64 -15.93 6.23
CA TYR A 3 2.60 -14.91 6.43
C TYR A 3 2.66 -13.76 5.42
N TRP A 4 3.85 -13.26 5.07
CA TRP A 4 3.99 -12.23 4.02
C TRP A 4 3.64 -12.74 2.62
N LYS A 5 3.88 -14.04 2.34
CA LYS A 5 3.42 -14.65 1.09
C LYS A 5 1.90 -14.73 1.01
N VAL A 6 1.24 -15.05 2.13
CA VAL A 6 -0.23 -15.03 2.24
C VAL A 6 -0.74 -13.60 2.01
N LEU A 7 -0.13 -12.61 2.65
CA LEU A 7 -0.52 -11.20 2.48
C LEU A 7 -0.35 -10.74 1.01
N PHE A 8 0.76 -11.09 0.36
CA PHE A 8 0.96 -10.83 -1.06
C PHE A 8 -0.16 -11.44 -1.92
N TRP A 9 -0.50 -12.72 -1.69
CA TRP A 9 -1.55 -13.39 -2.46
C TRP A 9 -2.93 -12.81 -2.22
N ILE A 10 -3.23 -12.37 -0.99
CA ILE A 10 -4.47 -11.65 -0.68
C ILE A 10 -4.55 -10.38 -1.53
N PHE A 11 -3.51 -9.55 -1.53
CA PHE A 11 -3.52 -8.31 -2.33
C PHE A 11 -3.51 -8.55 -3.83
N ALA A 12 -2.76 -9.55 -4.30
CA ALA A 12 -2.76 -9.92 -5.70
C ALA A 12 -4.16 -10.39 -6.15
N PHE A 13 -4.84 -11.17 -5.32
CA PHE A 13 -6.19 -11.63 -5.59
C PHE A 13 -7.21 -10.48 -5.58
N LEU A 14 -7.13 -9.57 -4.61
CA LEU A 14 -7.98 -8.37 -4.57
C LEU A 14 -7.77 -7.49 -5.81
N LEU A 15 -6.52 -7.27 -6.22
CA LEU A 15 -6.21 -6.50 -7.43
C LEU A 15 -6.78 -7.15 -8.70
N VAL A 16 -6.76 -8.48 -8.78
CA VAL A 16 -7.38 -9.22 -9.90
C VAL A 16 -8.90 -9.09 -9.88
N ILE A 17 -9.53 -9.15 -8.70
CA ILE A 17 -10.97 -8.87 -8.57
C ILE A 17 -11.27 -7.46 -9.06
N ASP A 18 -10.52 -6.45 -8.60
CA ASP A 18 -10.71 -5.06 -9.00
C ASP A 18 -10.55 -4.90 -10.51
N PHE A 19 -9.57 -5.58 -11.12
CA PHE A 19 -9.35 -5.56 -12.57
C PHE A 19 -10.51 -6.16 -13.37
N ILE A 20 -11.09 -7.26 -12.89
CA ILE A 20 -12.23 -7.91 -13.54
C ILE A 20 -13.52 -7.11 -13.31
N ALA A 21 -13.68 -6.49 -12.14
CA ALA A 21 -14.86 -5.71 -11.79
C ALA A 21 -14.94 -4.39 -12.53
N LEU A 22 -13.79 -3.76 -12.83
CA LEU A 22 -13.71 -2.45 -13.47
C LEU A 22 -14.51 -2.35 -14.80
N PRO A 23 -14.36 -3.25 -15.79
CA PRO A 23 -15.16 -3.19 -17.03
C PRO A 23 -16.64 -3.55 -16.85
N LEU A 24 -17.03 -4.08 -15.68
CA LEU A 24 -18.42 -4.42 -15.35
C LEU A 24 -19.14 -3.30 -14.58
N SER A 25 -18.41 -2.25 -14.19
CA SER A 25 -18.97 -1.11 -13.46
C SER A 25 -19.67 -0.14 -14.42
N ASN A 26 -20.86 0.33 -14.01
CA ASN A 26 -21.61 1.34 -14.75
C ASN A 26 -20.98 2.75 -14.66
N ASP A 27 -20.20 3.01 -13.61
CA ASP A 27 -19.53 4.29 -13.35
C ASP A 27 -18.02 4.04 -13.22
N THR A 28 -17.33 3.97 -14.35
CA THR A 28 -15.88 3.81 -14.38
C THR A 28 -15.21 5.15 -14.61
N SER A 29 -14.33 5.56 -13.70
CA SER A 29 -13.53 6.79 -13.79
C SER A 29 -12.09 6.51 -14.20
N ILE A 30 -11.39 7.53 -14.72
CA ILE A 30 -9.95 7.42 -15.01
C ILE A 30 -9.12 7.17 -13.74
N TYR A 31 -9.62 7.60 -12.58
CA TYR A 31 -8.96 7.40 -11.29
C TYR A 31 -8.94 5.93 -10.88
N ASP A 32 -9.92 5.13 -11.30
CA ASP A 32 -9.97 3.69 -11.01
C ASP A 32 -8.84 2.95 -11.73
N PHE A 33 -8.57 3.31 -12.98
CA PHE A 33 -7.44 2.75 -13.73
C PHE A 33 -6.09 3.14 -13.12
N ILE A 34 -5.95 4.40 -12.71
CA ILE A 34 -4.74 4.88 -12.01
C ILE A 34 -4.55 4.13 -10.70
N GLY A 35 -5.62 3.95 -9.92
CA GLY A 35 -5.61 3.20 -8.67
C GLY A 35 -5.16 1.76 -8.89
N LEU A 36 -5.69 1.10 -9.93
CA LEU A 36 -5.31 -0.26 -10.28
C LEU A 36 -3.84 -0.38 -10.70
N PHE A 37 -3.37 0.55 -11.53
CA PHE A 37 -1.97 0.59 -11.95
C PHE A 37 -1.02 0.81 -10.76
N VAL A 38 -1.35 1.77 -9.89
CA VAL A 38 -0.59 2.02 -8.66
C VAL A 38 -0.63 0.80 -7.73
N GLY A 39 -1.79 0.16 -7.56
CA GLY A 39 -1.94 -1.07 -6.79
C GLY A 39 -1.06 -2.21 -7.32
N GLY A 40 -0.99 -2.37 -8.64
CA GLY A 40 -0.09 -3.32 -9.31
C GLY A 40 1.38 -3.02 -9.04
N ILE A 41 1.79 -1.75 -9.11
CA ILE A 41 3.17 -1.34 -8.78
C ILE A 41 3.48 -1.63 -7.30
N LEU A 42 2.52 -1.36 -6.41
CA LEU A 42 2.69 -1.58 -4.98
C LEU A 42 2.76 -3.06 -4.61
N LEU A 43 2.37 -4.00 -5.46
CA LEU A 43 2.59 -5.43 -5.21
C LEU A 43 4.05 -5.86 -5.31
N PHE A 44 4.88 -5.17 -6.09
CA PHE A 44 6.29 -5.52 -6.27
C PHE A 44 7.10 -5.53 -4.97
N PRO A 45 7.05 -4.50 -4.09
CA PRO A 45 7.78 -4.56 -2.82
C PRO A 45 7.28 -5.67 -1.90
N TYR A 46 5.99 -6.01 -1.95
CA TYR A 46 5.45 -7.15 -1.19
C TYR A 46 5.96 -8.48 -1.73
N TYR A 47 5.96 -8.65 -3.05
CA TYR A 47 6.53 -9.83 -3.70
C TYR A 47 8.03 -9.96 -3.40
N GLY A 48 8.79 -8.89 -3.61
CA GLY A 48 10.23 -8.88 -3.41
C GLY A 48 10.61 -9.20 -1.96
N TYR A 49 9.86 -8.68 -0.99
CA TYR A 49 10.03 -9.05 0.41
C TYR A 49 9.58 -10.48 0.73
N ALA A 50 8.41 -10.92 0.25
CA ALA A 50 7.87 -12.24 0.58
C ALA A 50 8.67 -13.40 -0.03
N TYR A 51 9.26 -13.19 -1.21
CA TYR A 51 10.03 -14.17 -1.96
C TYR A 51 11.53 -13.92 -1.95
N GLN A 52 11.99 -12.86 -1.26
CA GLN A 52 13.40 -12.51 -1.15
C GLN A 52 14.07 -12.35 -2.53
N LYS A 53 13.42 -11.56 -3.39
CA LYS A 53 13.91 -11.25 -4.74
C LYS A 53 14.02 -9.75 -4.92
N ALA A 54 15.14 -9.28 -5.46
CA ALA A 54 15.28 -7.90 -5.90
C ALA A 54 14.51 -7.71 -7.21
N VAL A 55 13.68 -6.67 -7.25
CA VAL A 55 12.95 -6.21 -8.42
C VAL A 55 13.22 -4.73 -8.57
N GLY A 56 13.68 -4.28 -9.73
CA GLY A 56 13.98 -2.87 -9.98
C GLY A 56 15.17 -2.36 -9.18
N TRP A 57 15.14 -1.08 -8.78
CA TRP A 57 16.26 -0.40 -8.13
C TRP A 57 15.92 -0.03 -6.68
N LYS A 58 16.86 -0.22 -5.75
CA LYS A 58 16.64 0.07 -4.32
C LYS A 58 16.14 1.50 -4.08
N LEU A 59 16.77 2.48 -4.73
CA LEU A 59 16.43 3.90 -4.58
C LEU A 59 15.00 4.20 -5.03
N LEU A 60 14.54 3.55 -6.11
CA LEU A 60 13.15 3.69 -6.60
C LEU A 60 12.17 3.34 -5.48
N TRP A 61 12.36 2.20 -4.81
CA TRP A 61 11.46 1.77 -3.75
C TRP A 61 11.54 2.62 -2.48
N GLN A 62 12.71 3.18 -2.17
CA GLN A 62 12.84 4.14 -1.08
C GLN A 62 12.04 5.42 -1.36
N ILE A 63 12.16 5.96 -2.58
CA ILE A 63 11.38 7.14 -3.02
C ILE A 63 9.89 6.81 -3.02
N SER A 64 9.49 5.69 -3.61
CA SER A 64 8.09 5.25 -3.63
C SER A 64 7.53 5.08 -2.22
N PHE A 65 8.31 4.55 -1.27
CA PHE A 65 7.87 4.45 0.12
C PHE A 65 7.54 5.82 0.72
N PHE A 66 8.42 6.81 0.57
CA PHE A 66 8.16 8.16 1.08
C PHE A 66 6.95 8.83 0.41
N ILE A 67 6.80 8.67 -0.91
CA ILE A 67 5.63 9.18 -1.63
C ILE A 67 4.35 8.57 -1.06
N ASN A 68 4.32 7.25 -0.84
CA ASN A 68 3.13 6.59 -0.29
C ASN A 68 2.83 7.01 1.14
N VAL A 69 3.84 7.16 1.99
CA VAL A 69 3.65 7.67 3.36
C VAL A 69 3.06 9.07 3.32
N LEU A 70 3.58 9.96 2.47
CA LEU A 70 3.06 11.32 2.33
C LEU A 70 1.61 11.33 1.81
N MET A 71 1.30 10.49 0.83
CA MET A 71 -0.08 10.36 0.32
C MET A 71 -1.04 9.86 1.40
N VAL A 72 -0.65 8.86 2.20
CA VAL A 72 -1.49 8.37 3.31
C VAL A 72 -1.72 9.46 4.35
N VAL A 73 -0.70 10.25 4.70
CA VAL A 73 -0.86 11.40 5.61
C VAL A 73 -1.87 12.40 5.04
N PHE A 74 -1.78 12.71 3.74
CA PHE A 74 -2.70 13.63 3.07
C PHE A 74 -4.14 13.10 3.05
N LEU A 75 -4.32 11.81 2.76
CA LEU A 75 -5.64 11.16 2.72
C LEU A 75 -6.31 11.06 4.10
N ILE A 76 -5.51 10.96 5.18
CA ILE A 76 -6.02 10.88 6.55
C ILE A 76 -6.30 12.27 7.14
N TYR A 77 -5.66 13.33 6.61
CA TYR A 77 -5.77 14.68 7.15
C TYR A 77 -7.21 15.19 7.17
N ASP A 78 -7.91 15.22 6.04
CA ASP A 78 -9.27 15.77 5.98
C ASP A 78 -10.27 15.00 6.88
N PRO A 79 -10.35 13.64 6.82
CA PRO A 79 -11.21 12.87 7.71
C PRO A 79 -10.90 13.10 9.20
N PHE A 80 -9.62 13.28 9.55
CA PHE A 80 -9.19 13.58 10.91
C PHE A 80 -9.67 14.95 11.37
N ILE A 81 -9.49 15.99 10.56
CA ILE A 81 -9.97 17.33 10.88
C ILE A 81 -11.49 17.35 11.04
N GLU A 82 -12.22 16.64 10.18
CA GLU A 82 -13.68 16.57 10.27
C GLU A 82 -14.16 15.80 11.51
N SER A 83 -13.68 14.58 11.70
CA SER A 83 -14.18 13.64 12.71
C SER A 83 -13.69 13.91 14.13
N VAL A 84 -12.58 14.64 14.28
CA VAL A 84 -11.95 14.91 15.59
C VAL A 84 -12.12 16.36 16.02
N LEU A 85 -12.02 17.32 15.10
CA LEU A 85 -12.02 18.75 15.46
C LEU A 85 -13.37 19.44 15.20
N HIS A 86 -14.00 19.18 14.04
CA HIS A 86 -15.21 19.92 13.66
C HIS A 86 -16.50 19.27 14.18
N LYS A 87 -16.63 17.96 14.03
CA LYS A 87 -17.79 17.19 14.48
C LYS A 87 -17.29 15.94 15.20
N PRO A 88 -16.92 16.06 16.49
CA PRO A 88 -16.36 14.96 17.25
C PRO A 88 -17.32 13.76 17.24
N ASP A 89 -16.90 12.70 16.56
CA ASP A 89 -17.62 11.44 16.50
C ASP A 89 -16.69 10.32 16.98
N ILE A 90 -17.15 9.59 18.00
CA ILE A 90 -16.39 8.48 18.59
C ILE A 90 -16.16 7.39 17.53
N ALA A 91 -17.17 7.09 16.71
CA ALA A 91 -17.05 6.08 15.65
C ALA A 91 -16.03 6.51 14.58
N GLY A 92 -16.12 7.76 14.11
CA GLY A 92 -15.13 8.38 13.22
C GLY A 92 -13.71 8.40 13.78
N PHE A 93 -13.55 8.69 15.07
CA PHE A 93 -12.23 8.64 15.71
C PHE A 93 -11.64 7.21 15.69
N PHE A 94 -12.43 6.21 16.10
CA PHE A 94 -11.96 4.82 16.12
C PHE A 94 -11.67 4.29 14.72
N SER A 95 -12.47 4.65 13.71
CA SER A 95 -12.22 4.23 12.32
C SER A 95 -10.91 4.79 11.77
N ILE A 96 -10.57 6.05 12.09
CA ILE A 96 -9.27 6.65 11.73
C ILE A 96 -8.12 5.95 12.44
N VAL A 97 -8.24 5.68 13.75
CA VAL A 97 -7.19 4.96 14.49
C VAL A 97 -6.94 3.58 13.88
N ILE A 98 -8.01 2.85 13.55
CA ILE A 98 -7.90 1.54 12.88
C ILE A 98 -7.25 1.69 11.50
N ALA A 99 -7.66 2.67 10.71
CA ALA A 99 -7.07 2.94 9.40
C ALA A 99 -5.56 3.23 9.49
N VAL A 100 -5.13 4.08 10.43
CA VAL A 100 -3.72 4.37 10.68
C VAL A 100 -2.94 3.11 11.06
N LEU A 101 -3.48 2.29 11.97
CA LEU A 101 -2.84 1.03 12.38
C LEU A 101 -2.72 0.04 11.23
N LEU A 102 -3.75 -0.07 10.39
CA LEU A 102 -3.72 -0.89 9.19
C LEU A 102 -2.66 -0.36 8.20
N CYS A 103 -2.65 0.94 7.91
CA CYS A 103 -1.63 1.55 7.05
C CYS A 103 -0.21 1.26 7.55
N MET A 104 0.04 1.41 8.86
CA MET A 104 1.33 1.07 9.46
C MET A 104 1.69 -0.40 9.24
N LEU A 105 0.75 -1.33 9.47
CA LEU A 105 0.95 -2.76 9.24
C LEU A 105 1.30 -3.07 7.77
N LEU A 106 0.63 -2.40 6.84
CA LEU A 106 0.84 -2.54 5.39
C LEU A 106 2.17 -1.94 4.94
N PHE A 107 2.66 -0.89 5.61
CA PHE A 107 3.95 -0.30 5.29
C PHE A 107 5.15 -1.15 5.73
N ILE A 108 4.99 -2.08 6.68
CA ILE A 108 6.08 -2.94 7.17
C ILE A 108 6.81 -3.69 6.04
N PRO A 109 6.14 -4.48 5.18
CA PRO A 109 6.82 -5.22 4.11
C PRO A 109 7.51 -4.29 3.12
N PHE A 110 6.89 -3.15 2.79
CA PHE A 110 7.48 -2.16 1.88
C PHE A 110 8.74 -1.54 2.50
N TYR A 111 8.67 -1.07 3.74
CA TYR A 111 9.81 -0.53 4.47
C TYR A 111 10.96 -1.54 4.56
N ARG A 112 10.66 -2.78 4.95
CA ARG A 112 11.68 -3.83 5.08
C ARG A 112 12.33 -4.18 3.75
N TYR A 113 11.55 -4.19 2.66
CA TYR A 113 12.08 -4.39 1.32
C TYR A 113 13.06 -3.30 0.92
N ALA A 114 12.65 -2.03 1.05
CA ALA A 114 13.41 -0.88 0.55
C ALA A 114 14.63 -0.53 1.41
N PHE A 115 14.53 -0.66 2.74
CA PHE A 115 15.56 -0.16 3.67
C PHE A 115 16.36 -1.26 4.37
N HIS A 116 15.75 -2.42 4.68
CA HIS A 116 16.37 -3.41 5.56
C HIS A 116 16.93 -4.64 4.83
N SER A 117 16.45 -4.92 3.61
CA SER A 117 16.82 -6.14 2.86
C SER A 117 18.12 -5.94 2.05
N ASN A 118 19.20 -5.50 2.70
CA ASN A 118 20.47 -5.17 2.03
C ASN A 118 21.07 -6.35 1.24
N HIS A 119 20.89 -7.58 1.73
CA HIS A 119 21.36 -8.79 1.05
C HIS A 119 20.67 -9.04 -0.29
N LEU A 120 19.43 -8.54 -0.49
CA LEU A 120 18.76 -8.61 -1.78
C LEU A 120 19.40 -7.67 -2.79
N TRP A 121 19.80 -6.49 -2.33
CA TRP A 121 20.33 -5.43 -3.16
C TRP A 121 21.81 -5.60 -3.48
N SER A 122 22.60 -6.19 -2.57
CA SER A 122 24.02 -6.48 -2.80
C SER A 122 24.26 -7.56 -3.85
N ASN A 123 23.34 -8.51 -3.98
CA ASN A 123 23.45 -9.65 -4.90
C ASN A 123 22.92 -9.35 -6.30
N SER A 124 22.39 -8.14 -6.53
CA SER A 124 21.80 -7.70 -7.80
C SER A 124 22.48 -6.43 -8.35
N ALA A 125 23.58 -6.00 -7.73
CA ALA A 125 24.42 -4.89 -8.15
C ALA A 125 25.61 -5.39 -8.98
#